data_AF-A0AA39H9X7-F1
#
_entry.id   AF-A0AA39H9X7-F1
#
_cell.length_a   1.000
_cell.length_b   1.000
_cell.length_c   1.000
_cell.angle_alpha   90.00
_cell.angle_beta   90.00
_cell.angle_gamma   90.00
#
_symmetry.space_group_name_H-M   'P 1'
#
loop_
_entity.id
_entity.type
_entity.pdbx_description
1 polymer ?
#
loop_
_entity_poly.entity_id
_entity_poly.type
_entity_poly.pdbx_seq_one_letter_code
_entity_poly.pdbx_strand_id
1 'polypeptide(L)'
;MGKFGKKFVGVRLCQYRSCKFLPNGHLSILLGPFLTMPTSGFFCESPLDWHGANYTFGTVTVLSFLLFMLACSDDEDIDITQIPGSSGAEPDFLSRKASRARLPSASGKPTIPFREIFLTPSLWGIMLIAFADTLSYHIFLFYGPIFINKTLGFSIVETGILSATPYLFIIMLNTGARAFMDVCPSISAGHKIKHFTSLSEMLAAICFFSLASPYQTDPVASHFLLMLAVTFITMALIGITSTSSIIAQQYNHIVTTALAAQDPFTGILLPLLVGVVAPHYSPNEWKNLFFVIGAFLTAANIVFMVITSVKTAKWTEMQRQ
;
A
#
# COMPACT_ATOMS: atom_id res chain seq x y z
N MET A 1 4.61 -8.83 -44.11
CA MET A 1 3.82 -8.35 -42.96
C MET A 1 3.31 -9.57 -42.19
N GLY A 2 3.57 -9.70 -40.87
CA GLY A 2 2.94 -10.79 -40.09
C GLY A 2 3.71 -11.46 -38.94
N LYS A 3 4.77 -10.87 -38.36
CA LYS A 3 5.46 -11.47 -37.18
C LYS A 3 5.72 -10.52 -35.99
N PHE A 4 5.00 -9.39 -35.90
CA PHE A 4 5.14 -8.43 -34.78
C PHE A 4 4.03 -8.53 -33.70
N GLY A 5 3.01 -9.36 -33.89
CA GLY A 5 1.82 -9.40 -32.99
C GLY A 5 1.93 -10.28 -31.74
N LYS A 6 2.78 -11.31 -31.70
CA LYS A 6 2.76 -12.32 -30.62
C LYS A 6 3.66 -12.02 -29.41
N LYS A 7 4.68 -11.14 -29.54
CA LYS A 7 5.57 -10.76 -28.42
C LYS A 7 4.96 -9.76 -27.44
N PHE A 8 3.98 -8.95 -27.88
CA PHE A 8 3.32 -7.94 -27.05
C PHE A 8 2.26 -8.48 -26.07
N VAL A 9 1.84 -9.74 -26.26
CA VAL A 9 0.82 -10.40 -25.43
C VAL A 9 1.44 -11.08 -24.20
N GLY A 10 2.62 -11.68 -24.35
CA GLY A 10 3.29 -12.41 -23.25
C GLY A 10 3.79 -11.52 -22.10
N VAL A 11 4.23 -10.28 -22.40
CA VAL A 11 4.67 -9.33 -21.36
C VAL A 11 3.47 -8.78 -20.58
N ARG A 12 2.36 -8.47 -21.27
CA ARG A 12 1.11 -8.08 -20.63
C ARG A 12 0.57 -9.18 -19.70
N LEU A 13 0.66 -10.46 -20.10
CA LEU A 13 0.22 -11.58 -19.26
C LEU A 13 1.09 -11.82 -18.01
N CYS A 14 2.40 -11.56 -18.07
CA CYS A 14 3.28 -11.72 -16.91
C CYS A 14 3.13 -10.58 -15.89
N GLN A 15 2.85 -9.37 -16.38
CA GLN A 15 2.49 -8.20 -15.56
C GLN A 15 1.09 -8.37 -14.94
N TYR A 16 0.15 -8.96 -15.68
CA TYR A 16 -1.20 -9.28 -15.20
C TYR A 16 -1.23 -10.40 -14.14
N ARG A 17 -0.32 -11.39 -14.22
CA ARG A 17 -0.24 -12.49 -13.23
C ARG A 17 0.44 -12.06 -11.93
N SER A 18 1.41 -11.14 -11.97
CA SER A 18 1.96 -10.50 -10.76
C SER A 18 0.90 -9.63 -10.06
N CYS A 19 0.06 -8.94 -10.83
CA CYS A 19 -1.14 -8.26 -10.32
C CYS A 19 -2.20 -9.18 -9.69
N LYS A 20 -2.12 -10.52 -9.86
CA LYS A 20 -2.99 -11.50 -9.17
C LYS A 20 -2.40 -12.05 -7.86
N PHE A 21 -1.09 -11.93 -7.63
CA PHE A 21 -0.46 -12.33 -6.36
C PHE A 21 -0.32 -11.15 -5.38
N LEU A 22 -0.06 -9.94 -5.88
CA LEU A 22 -0.09 -8.71 -5.08
C LEU A 22 -1.42 -8.44 -4.31
N PRO A 23 -2.64 -8.76 -4.81
CA PRO A 23 -3.88 -8.50 -4.08
C PRO A 23 -3.95 -9.27 -2.76
N ASN A 24 -3.38 -10.48 -2.70
CA ASN A 24 -3.44 -11.32 -1.51
C ASN A 24 -2.54 -10.77 -0.38
N GLY A 25 -1.41 -10.15 -0.73
CA GLY A 25 -0.51 -9.52 0.25
C GLY A 25 -1.03 -8.19 0.82
N HIS A 26 -1.78 -7.41 0.03
CA HIS A 26 -2.45 -6.22 0.55
C HIS A 26 -3.70 -6.54 1.37
N LEU A 27 -4.33 -7.70 1.17
CA LEU A 27 -5.46 -8.12 2.00
C LEU A 27 -4.99 -8.51 3.41
N SER A 28 -3.85 -9.20 3.54
CA SER A 28 -3.34 -9.64 4.84
C SER A 28 -2.94 -8.49 5.75
N ILE A 29 -2.35 -7.40 5.21
CA ILE A 29 -1.96 -6.23 6.01
C ILE A 29 -3.17 -5.48 6.61
N LEU A 30 -4.33 -5.57 5.96
CA LEU A 30 -5.58 -4.93 6.40
C LEU A 30 -6.37 -5.83 7.37
N LEU A 31 -6.24 -7.14 7.22
CA LEU A 31 -6.92 -8.11 8.07
C LEU A 31 -6.36 -8.11 9.50
N GLY A 32 -5.07 -7.85 9.68
CA GLY A 32 -4.43 -7.76 10.99
C GLY A 32 -5.11 -6.71 11.89
N PRO A 33 -5.04 -5.41 11.56
CA PRO A 33 -5.70 -4.35 12.33
C PRO A 33 -7.21 -4.56 12.50
N PHE A 34 -7.89 -5.11 11.48
CA PHE A 34 -9.31 -5.44 11.58
C PHE A 34 -9.61 -6.43 12.71
N LEU A 35 -8.76 -7.43 12.92
CA LEU A 35 -8.92 -8.43 13.99
C LEU A 35 -8.36 -7.94 15.32
N THR A 36 -7.23 -7.23 15.32
CA THR A 36 -6.53 -6.84 16.55
C THR A 36 -7.18 -5.66 17.25
N MET A 37 -7.79 -4.71 16.53
CA MET A 37 -8.40 -3.52 17.16
C MET A 37 -9.60 -3.87 18.06
N PRO A 38 -10.60 -4.68 17.62
CA PRO A 38 -11.74 -5.03 18.48
C PRO A 38 -11.31 -5.94 19.62
N THR A 39 -10.46 -6.93 19.35
CA THR A 39 -9.97 -7.87 20.38
C THR A 39 -9.22 -7.12 21.48
N SER A 40 -8.36 -6.16 21.12
CA SER A 40 -7.69 -5.29 22.10
C SER A 40 -8.71 -4.49 22.92
N GLY A 41 -9.73 -3.92 22.28
CA GLY A 41 -10.80 -3.18 22.97
C GLY A 41 -11.53 -4.03 24.02
N PHE A 42 -11.85 -5.29 23.70
CA PHE A 42 -12.47 -6.22 24.65
C PHE A 42 -11.54 -6.62 25.79
N PHE A 43 -10.25 -6.85 25.51
CA PHE A 43 -9.28 -7.18 26.55
C PHE A 43 -9.07 -6.03 27.54
N CYS A 44 -9.03 -4.78 27.07
CA CYS A 44 -8.84 -3.60 27.92
C CYS A 44 -10.01 -3.34 28.90
N GLU A 45 -11.22 -3.83 28.64
CA GLU A 45 -12.34 -3.78 29.61
C GLU A 45 -12.40 -5.04 30.50
N SER A 46 -11.68 -6.11 30.11
CA SER A 46 -11.66 -7.35 30.86
C SER A 46 -10.73 -7.26 32.09
N PRO A 47 -10.85 -8.17 33.07
CA PRO A 47 -9.92 -8.24 34.21
C PRO A 47 -8.47 -8.48 33.82
N LEU A 48 -8.21 -8.97 32.60
CA LEU A 48 -6.87 -9.21 32.06
C LEU A 48 -6.21 -7.93 31.51
N ASP A 49 -7.00 -6.86 31.30
CA ASP A 49 -6.57 -5.55 30.83
C ASP A 49 -5.69 -5.64 29.54
N TRP A 50 -4.88 -4.62 29.28
CA TRP A 50 -3.91 -4.59 28.17
C TRP A 50 -2.88 -5.73 28.23
N HIS A 51 -2.59 -6.29 29.41
CA HIS A 51 -1.70 -7.43 29.55
C HIS A 51 -2.23 -8.66 28.80
N GLY A 52 -3.53 -8.94 28.94
CA GLY A 52 -4.19 -10.06 28.26
C GLY A 52 -4.13 -9.97 26.73
N ALA A 53 -4.31 -8.76 26.19
CA ALA A 53 -4.16 -8.51 24.75
C ALA A 53 -2.74 -8.87 24.27
N ASN A 54 -1.71 -8.39 24.97
CA ASN A 54 -0.32 -8.62 24.59
C ASN A 54 0.08 -10.10 24.67
N TYR A 55 -0.30 -10.81 25.74
CA TYR A 55 -0.02 -12.24 25.86
C TYR A 55 -0.73 -13.07 24.77
N THR A 56 -1.98 -12.70 24.44
CA THR A 56 -2.74 -13.39 23.40
C THR A 56 -2.08 -13.21 22.03
N PHE A 57 -1.78 -11.97 21.61
CA PHE A 57 -1.13 -11.73 20.33
C PHE A 57 0.27 -12.33 20.27
N GLY A 58 1.07 -12.20 21.33
CA GLY A 58 2.40 -12.82 21.41
C GLY A 58 2.35 -14.33 21.25
N THR A 59 1.39 -15.00 21.93
CA THR A 59 1.20 -16.46 21.81
C THR A 59 0.78 -16.85 20.40
N VAL A 60 -0.17 -16.13 19.80
CA VAL A 60 -0.62 -16.37 18.41
C VAL A 60 0.55 -16.20 17.43
N THR A 61 1.40 -15.18 17.62
CA THR A 61 2.59 -14.97 16.78
C THR A 61 3.59 -16.10 16.91
N VAL A 62 3.90 -16.55 18.13
CA VAL A 62 4.82 -17.68 18.35
C VAL A 62 4.26 -18.97 17.75
N LEU A 63 2.98 -19.27 17.95
CA LEU A 63 2.33 -20.44 17.36
C LEU A 63 2.34 -20.39 15.83
N SER A 64 2.03 -19.22 15.25
CA SER A 64 2.07 -19.03 13.79
C SER A 64 3.48 -19.20 13.24
N PHE A 65 4.49 -18.73 13.95
CA PHE A 65 5.90 -18.93 13.59
C PHE A 65 6.31 -20.42 13.67
N LEU A 66 5.92 -21.13 14.73
CA LEU A 66 6.19 -22.56 14.86
C LEU A 66 5.49 -23.36 13.75
N LEU A 67 4.23 -23.05 13.46
CA LEU A 67 3.50 -23.65 12.34
C LEU A 67 4.18 -23.36 11.01
N PHE A 68 4.65 -22.13 10.79
CA PHE A 68 5.43 -21.78 9.61
C PHE A 68 6.72 -22.61 9.51
N MET A 69 7.47 -22.75 10.60
CA MET A 69 8.69 -23.57 10.62
C MET A 69 8.39 -25.05 10.33
N LEU A 70 7.29 -25.60 10.84
CA LEU A 70 6.88 -26.98 10.58
C LEU A 70 6.38 -27.17 9.13
N ALA A 71 5.69 -26.18 8.57
CA ALA A 71 5.16 -26.22 7.21
C ALA A 71 6.21 -25.92 6.13
N CYS A 72 7.24 -25.14 6.48
CA CYS A 72 8.34 -24.75 5.60
C CYS A 72 9.65 -25.50 5.93
N SER A 73 9.60 -26.59 6.69
CA SER A 73 10.73 -27.48 6.85
C SER A 73 11.11 -28.08 5.50
N ASP A 74 12.36 -27.84 5.10
CA ASP A 74 12.96 -27.99 3.78
C ASP A 74 12.45 -29.18 2.94
N ASP A 75 11.68 -28.86 1.90
CA ASP A 75 11.63 -29.67 0.68
C ASP A 75 12.70 -29.10 -0.27
N GLU A 76 13.96 -29.44 0.00
CA GLU A 76 15.12 -29.01 -0.81
C GLU A 76 15.22 -29.75 -2.16
N ASP A 77 14.17 -30.45 -2.60
CA ASP A 77 14.10 -31.12 -3.90
C ASP A 77 12.72 -30.97 -4.57
N ILE A 78 12.21 -29.74 -4.66
CA ILE A 78 11.12 -29.45 -5.62
C ILE A 78 11.70 -29.53 -7.04
N ASP A 79 11.75 -30.75 -7.58
CA ASP A 79 11.83 -31.00 -9.00
C ASP A 79 10.62 -30.29 -9.65
N ILE A 80 10.92 -29.28 -10.46
CA ILE A 80 9.96 -28.35 -11.08
C ILE A 80 8.98 -29.10 -12.03
N THR A 81 9.20 -30.41 -12.22
CA THR A 81 8.34 -31.35 -12.95
C THR A 81 7.05 -31.73 -12.22
N GLN A 82 6.97 -31.59 -10.89
CA GLN A 82 5.87 -32.14 -10.08
C GLN A 82 4.73 -31.15 -9.76
N ILE A 83 4.75 -29.91 -10.29
CA ILE A 83 3.68 -28.93 -10.04
C ILE A 83 2.34 -29.48 -10.58
N PRO A 84 1.35 -29.82 -9.73
CA PRO A 84 0.08 -30.38 -10.17
C PRO A 84 -0.71 -29.31 -10.94
N GLY A 85 -0.86 -29.50 -12.25
CA GLY A 85 -1.50 -28.54 -13.16
C GLY A 85 -0.65 -28.14 -14.38
N SER A 86 0.56 -28.66 -14.52
CA SER A 86 1.43 -28.39 -15.69
C SER A 86 1.19 -29.33 -16.90
N SER A 87 0.20 -30.23 -16.84
CA SER A 87 -0.07 -31.32 -17.80
C SER A 87 -0.30 -30.92 -19.27
N GLY A 88 -0.13 -29.66 -19.66
CA GLY A 88 -0.19 -29.22 -21.05
C GLY A 88 0.84 -28.15 -21.44
N ALA A 89 1.73 -27.74 -20.55
CA ALA A 89 2.77 -26.77 -20.89
C ALA A 89 4.05 -27.51 -21.29
N GLU A 90 4.37 -27.51 -22.58
CA GLU A 90 5.59 -28.10 -23.14
C GLU A 90 6.82 -27.86 -22.24
N PRO A 91 7.60 -28.91 -21.92
CA PRO A 91 8.85 -28.78 -21.16
C PRO A 91 9.79 -27.75 -21.79
N ASP A 92 9.68 -27.57 -23.11
CA ASP A 92 10.45 -26.62 -23.90
C ASP A 92 10.15 -25.14 -23.54
N PHE A 93 8.94 -24.82 -23.08
CA PHE A 93 8.54 -23.44 -22.74
C PHE A 93 9.07 -23.02 -21.35
N LEU A 94 9.10 -23.96 -20.41
CA LEU A 94 9.69 -23.76 -19.08
C LEU A 94 11.22 -23.82 -19.15
N SER A 95 11.79 -24.73 -19.94
CA SER A 95 13.24 -24.79 -20.17
C SER A 95 13.74 -23.54 -20.91
N ARG A 96 12.96 -22.97 -21.86
CA ARG A 96 13.23 -21.63 -22.43
C ARG A 96 13.05 -20.47 -21.46
N LYS A 97 12.21 -20.60 -20.43
CA LYS A 97 12.09 -19.59 -19.36
C LYS A 97 13.25 -19.68 -18.37
N ALA A 98 13.66 -20.88 -18.00
CA ALA A 98 14.78 -21.15 -17.11
C ALA A 98 16.13 -20.81 -17.77
N SER A 99 16.31 -21.13 -19.06
CA SER A 99 17.48 -20.73 -19.86
C SER A 99 17.46 -19.25 -20.30
N ARG A 100 16.35 -18.54 -20.09
CA ARG A 100 16.26 -17.08 -20.27
C ARG A 100 16.38 -16.32 -18.94
N ALA A 101 16.10 -16.99 -17.82
CA ALA A 101 16.44 -16.54 -16.47
C ALA A 101 17.93 -16.74 -16.18
N ARG A 102 18.55 -17.78 -16.73
CA ARG A 102 20.01 -17.85 -16.91
C ARG A 102 20.39 -17.06 -18.17
N LEU A 103 20.55 -15.75 -18.04
CA LEU A 103 21.15 -14.93 -19.10
C LEU A 103 22.38 -15.65 -19.68
N PRO A 104 22.57 -15.69 -21.02
CA PRO A 104 23.84 -16.08 -21.57
C PRO A 104 24.88 -15.16 -20.95
N SER A 105 25.92 -15.75 -20.36
CA SER A 105 27.09 -15.05 -19.86
C SER A 105 27.83 -14.41 -21.04
N ALA A 106 27.25 -13.36 -21.62
CA ALA A 106 27.95 -12.38 -22.41
C ALA A 106 28.66 -11.47 -21.39
N SER A 107 29.96 -11.73 -21.19
CA SER A 107 30.96 -10.86 -20.59
C SER A 107 30.43 -9.54 -19.96
N GLY A 108 29.99 -9.61 -18.70
CA GLY A 108 29.64 -8.43 -17.90
C GLY A 108 28.43 -8.67 -17.00
N LYS A 109 28.59 -8.51 -15.68
CA LYS A 109 27.43 -8.42 -14.77
C LYS A 109 26.54 -7.27 -15.27
N PRO A 110 25.22 -7.45 -15.48
CA PRO A 110 24.36 -6.35 -15.85
C PRO A 110 24.44 -5.29 -14.75
N THR A 111 25.12 -4.18 -15.02
CA THR A 111 25.29 -3.09 -14.07
C THR A 111 23.93 -2.45 -13.85
N ILE A 112 23.43 -2.50 -12.62
CA ILE A 112 22.16 -1.87 -12.26
C ILE A 112 22.37 -0.35 -12.35
N PRO A 113 21.56 0.39 -13.14
CA PRO A 113 21.77 1.82 -13.37
C PRO A 113 21.21 2.66 -12.21
N PHE A 114 21.72 2.46 -10.99
CA PHE A 114 21.24 3.16 -9.77
C PHE A 114 21.19 4.67 -9.94
N ARG A 115 22.22 5.27 -10.55
CA ARG A 115 22.28 6.72 -10.78
C ARG A 115 21.12 7.21 -11.65
N GLU A 116 20.76 6.48 -12.70
CA GLU A 116 19.69 6.87 -13.62
C GLU A 116 18.31 6.68 -12.98
N ILE A 117 18.17 5.64 -12.15
CA ILE A 117 16.97 5.42 -11.33
C ILE A 117 16.77 6.62 -10.40
N PHE A 118 17.75 6.94 -9.55
CA PHE A 118 17.62 8.04 -8.58
C PHE A 118 17.51 9.43 -9.23
N LEU A 119 18.00 9.63 -10.45
CA LEU A 119 17.85 10.90 -11.17
C LEU A 119 16.50 11.04 -11.90
N THR A 120 15.67 10.00 -11.92
CA THR A 120 14.38 10.04 -12.62
C THR A 120 13.35 10.87 -11.83
N PRO A 121 12.86 12.02 -12.34
CA PRO A 121 11.96 12.90 -11.59
C PRO A 121 10.65 12.22 -11.19
N SER A 122 10.10 11.36 -12.06
CA SER A 122 8.86 10.63 -11.76
C SER A 122 8.95 9.78 -10.49
N LEU A 123 10.13 9.25 -10.15
CA LEU A 123 10.29 8.45 -8.93
C LEU A 123 10.20 9.32 -7.68
N TRP A 124 10.76 10.52 -7.70
CA TRP A 124 10.63 11.47 -6.59
C TRP A 124 9.19 11.92 -6.38
N GLY A 125 8.43 12.13 -7.45
CA GLY A 125 6.99 12.42 -7.36
C GLY A 125 6.21 11.29 -6.69
N ILE A 126 6.52 10.03 -7.01
CA ILE A 126 5.92 8.84 -6.39
C ILE A 126 6.35 8.69 -4.93
N MET A 127 7.64 8.90 -4.63
CA MET A 127 8.16 8.80 -3.27
C MET A 127 7.53 9.85 -2.35
N LEU A 128 7.32 11.07 -2.84
CA LEU A 128 6.70 12.13 -2.04
C LEU A 128 5.23 11.83 -1.74
N ILE A 129 4.43 11.44 -2.74
CA ILE A 129 3.02 11.11 -2.51
C ILE A 129 2.88 9.87 -1.61
N ALA A 130 3.67 8.83 -1.85
CA ALA A 130 3.66 7.64 -1.01
C ALA A 130 4.04 7.95 0.44
N PHE A 131 5.00 8.87 0.65
CA PHE A 131 5.37 9.29 2.00
C PHE A 131 4.23 10.04 2.70
N ALA A 132 3.49 10.88 1.98
CA ALA A 132 2.32 11.57 2.51
C ALA A 132 1.18 10.59 2.86
N ASP A 133 0.90 9.62 1.99
CA ASP A 133 -0.06 8.55 2.23
C ASP A 133 0.32 7.72 3.46
N THR A 134 1.57 7.22 3.52
CA THR A 134 2.07 6.40 4.63
C THR A 134 2.01 7.17 5.94
N LEU A 135 2.44 8.43 5.96
CA LEU A 135 2.37 9.27 7.17
C LEU A 135 0.92 9.42 7.65
N SER A 136 0.00 9.73 6.73
CA SER A 136 -1.42 9.93 7.04
C SER A 136 -2.10 8.65 7.52
N TYR A 137 -1.79 7.52 6.88
CA TYR A 137 -2.26 6.20 7.29
C TYR A 137 -1.72 5.82 8.67
N HIS A 138 -0.44 6.08 8.97
CA HIS A 138 0.13 5.81 10.29
C HIS A 138 -0.45 6.70 11.39
N ILE A 139 -0.78 7.96 11.11
CA ILE A 139 -1.52 8.81 12.06
C ILE A 139 -2.84 8.13 12.45
N PHE A 140 -3.59 7.62 11.48
CA PHE A 140 -4.82 6.88 11.75
C PHE A 140 -4.55 5.57 12.51
N LEU A 141 -3.58 4.77 12.07
CA LEU A 141 -3.29 3.47 12.66
C LEU A 141 -2.92 3.57 14.16
N PHE A 142 -2.06 4.54 14.51
CA PHE A 142 -1.53 4.66 15.87
C PHE A 142 -2.34 5.61 16.76
N TYR A 143 -2.88 6.70 16.20
CA TYR A 143 -3.56 7.74 16.98
C TYR A 143 -5.07 7.83 16.69
N GLY A 144 -5.58 7.13 15.67
CA GLY A 144 -7.01 7.05 15.38
C GLY A 144 -7.85 6.57 16.56
N PRO A 145 -7.46 5.51 17.30
CA PRO A 145 -8.17 5.09 18.50
C PRO A 145 -8.21 6.19 19.58
N ILE A 146 -7.13 6.97 19.72
CA ILE A 146 -7.06 8.07 20.69
C ILE A 146 -8.05 9.18 20.29
N PHE A 147 -8.12 9.54 19.01
CA PHE A 147 -9.11 10.49 18.51
C PHE A 147 -10.54 10.03 18.77
N ILE A 148 -10.86 8.77 18.43
CA ILE A 148 -12.20 8.20 18.62
C ILE A 148 -12.59 8.16 20.10
N ASN A 149 -11.68 7.78 20.99
CA ASN A 149 -11.97 7.74 22.42
C ASN A 149 -12.00 9.14 23.06
N LYS A 150 -10.93 9.93 22.91
CA LYS A 150 -10.73 11.18 23.65
C LYS A 150 -11.45 12.37 23.06
N THR A 151 -11.61 12.42 21.74
CA THR A 151 -12.21 13.58 21.05
C THR A 151 -13.66 13.32 20.67
N LEU A 152 -13.98 12.12 20.16
CA LEU A 152 -15.35 11.77 19.81
C LEU A 152 -16.16 11.25 21.01
N GLY A 153 -15.48 10.80 22.08
CA GLY A 153 -16.13 10.42 23.34
C GLY A 153 -16.68 8.99 23.39
N PHE A 154 -16.29 8.12 22.46
CA PHE A 154 -16.69 6.71 22.47
C PHE A 154 -15.95 5.91 23.54
N SER A 155 -16.59 4.87 24.10
CA SER A 155 -15.97 3.96 25.07
C SER A 155 -14.79 3.18 24.47
N ILE A 156 -14.01 2.47 25.30
CA ILE A 156 -12.83 1.72 24.85
C ILE A 156 -13.22 0.59 23.90
N VAL A 157 -14.29 -0.16 24.23
CA VAL A 157 -14.80 -1.25 23.36
C VAL A 157 -15.35 -0.70 22.06
N GLU A 158 -16.16 0.36 22.10
CA GLU A 158 -16.66 1.02 20.89
C GLU A 158 -15.51 1.55 20.04
N THR A 159 -14.49 2.13 20.66
CA THR A 159 -13.27 2.60 19.97
C THR A 159 -12.57 1.46 19.26
N GLY A 160 -12.43 0.28 19.87
CA GLY A 160 -11.82 -0.89 19.24
C GLY A 160 -12.62 -1.38 18.02
N ILE A 161 -13.95 -1.39 18.13
CA ILE A 161 -14.84 -1.79 17.02
C ILE A 161 -14.82 -0.73 15.91
N LEU A 162 -14.98 0.56 16.25
CA LEU A 162 -14.99 1.68 15.32
C LEU A 162 -13.64 1.83 14.60
N SER A 163 -12.53 1.62 15.29
CA SER A 163 -11.19 1.66 14.67
C SER A 163 -10.99 0.54 13.65
N ALA A 164 -11.74 -0.57 13.76
CA ALA A 164 -11.69 -1.66 12.81
C ALA A 164 -12.53 -1.42 11.54
N THR A 165 -13.54 -0.54 11.59
CA THR A 165 -14.49 -0.35 10.47
C THR A 165 -13.83 0.11 9.17
N PRO A 166 -12.82 0.99 9.16
CA PRO A 166 -12.22 1.45 7.91
C PRO A 166 -11.57 0.32 7.11
N TYR A 167 -11.00 -0.69 7.77
CA TYR A 167 -10.38 -1.82 7.08
C TYR A 167 -11.38 -2.65 6.26
N LEU A 168 -12.63 -2.81 6.73
CA LEU A 168 -13.68 -3.47 5.94
C LEU A 168 -14.05 -2.65 4.70
N PHE A 169 -14.20 -1.34 4.86
CA PHE A 169 -14.52 -0.43 3.76
C PHE A 169 -13.40 -0.40 2.72
N ILE A 170 -12.15 -0.40 3.17
CA ILE A 170 -10.97 -0.51 2.31
C ILE A 170 -11.05 -1.79 1.48
N ILE A 171 -11.31 -2.95 2.10
CA ILE A 171 -11.36 -4.24 1.38
C ILE A 171 -12.46 -4.21 0.29
N MET A 172 -13.64 -3.69 0.63
CA MET A 172 -14.77 -3.60 -0.30
C MET A 172 -14.52 -2.63 -1.45
N LEU A 173 -14.12 -1.40 -1.13
CA LEU A 173 -13.94 -0.33 -2.12
C LEU A 173 -12.71 -0.54 -2.99
N ASN A 174 -11.61 -1.07 -2.45
CA ASN A 174 -10.43 -1.38 -3.27
C ASN A 174 -10.68 -2.49 -4.28
N THR A 175 -11.50 -3.49 -3.94
CA THR A 175 -11.88 -4.54 -4.89
C THR A 175 -12.63 -3.94 -6.08
N GLY A 176 -13.59 -3.04 -5.81
CA GLY A 176 -14.33 -2.31 -6.85
C GLY A 176 -13.45 -1.37 -7.67
N ALA A 177 -12.56 -0.61 -7.01
CA ALA A 177 -11.63 0.31 -7.65
C ALA A 177 -10.71 -0.39 -8.66
N ARG A 178 -10.20 -1.57 -8.29
CA ARG A 178 -9.36 -2.40 -9.17
C ARG A 178 -10.15 -2.88 -10.39
N ALA A 179 -11.37 -3.37 -10.19
CA ALA A 179 -12.23 -3.78 -11.30
C ALA A 179 -12.54 -2.62 -12.26
N PHE A 180 -12.80 -1.42 -11.73
CA PHE A 180 -13.00 -0.21 -12.53
C PHE A 180 -11.75 0.17 -13.35
N MET A 181 -10.57 0.02 -12.76
CA MET A 181 -9.30 0.23 -13.45
C MET A 181 -9.03 -0.78 -14.56
N ASP A 182 -9.63 -1.97 -14.54
CA ASP A 182 -9.50 -2.95 -15.62
C ASP A 182 -10.50 -2.72 -16.77
N VAL A 183 -11.72 -2.25 -16.47
CA VAL A 183 -12.81 -2.18 -17.46
C VAL A 183 -12.75 -0.95 -18.36
N CYS A 184 -12.29 0.22 -17.87
CA CYS A 184 -12.31 1.46 -18.68
C CYS A 184 -11.22 1.46 -19.80
N PRO A 185 -11.58 1.33 -21.10
CA PRO A 185 -10.62 1.12 -22.20
C PRO A 185 -10.21 2.39 -22.97
N SER A 186 -10.77 3.56 -22.65
CA SER A 186 -10.75 4.73 -23.55
C SER A 186 -9.59 5.72 -23.34
N ILE A 187 -8.78 5.59 -22.28
CA ILE A 187 -7.70 6.52 -21.94
C ILE A 187 -6.37 5.78 -21.90
N SER A 188 -5.28 6.42 -22.33
CA SER A 188 -3.90 5.92 -22.14
C SER A 188 -3.72 5.46 -20.69
N ALA A 189 -3.33 4.19 -20.49
CA ALA A 189 -3.27 3.55 -19.18
C ALA A 189 -2.53 4.38 -18.12
N GLY A 190 -1.45 5.07 -18.50
CA GLY A 190 -0.69 5.94 -17.60
C GLY A 190 -1.46 7.19 -17.15
N HIS A 191 -2.22 7.83 -18.03
CA HIS A 191 -3.04 8.99 -17.68
C HIS A 191 -4.21 8.57 -16.77
N LYS A 192 -4.85 7.44 -17.08
CA LYS A 192 -5.92 6.88 -16.25
C LYS A 192 -5.47 6.65 -14.81
N ILE A 193 -4.33 5.97 -14.62
CA ILE A 193 -3.79 5.68 -13.29
C ILE A 193 -3.41 6.97 -12.57
N LYS A 194 -2.75 7.91 -13.26
CA LYS A 194 -2.32 9.18 -12.68
C LYS A 194 -3.51 10.01 -12.17
N HIS A 195 -4.54 10.19 -12.99
CA HIS A 195 -5.73 10.95 -12.62
C HIS A 195 -6.56 10.23 -11.55
N PHE A 196 -6.65 8.91 -11.60
CA PHE A 196 -7.30 8.11 -10.57
C PHE A 196 -6.63 8.28 -9.20
N THR A 197 -5.29 8.16 -9.16
CA THR A 197 -4.49 8.37 -7.94
C THR A 197 -4.72 9.78 -7.39
N SER A 198 -4.61 10.78 -8.25
CA SER A 198 -4.76 12.18 -7.86
C SER A 198 -6.17 12.52 -7.37
N LEU A 199 -7.21 11.93 -7.98
CA LEU A 199 -8.59 12.09 -7.54
C LEU A 199 -8.80 11.47 -6.16
N SER A 200 -8.30 10.25 -5.94
CA SER A 200 -8.37 9.58 -4.64
C SER A 200 -7.72 10.42 -3.55
N GLU A 201 -6.52 10.92 -3.82
CA GLU A 201 -5.79 11.80 -2.89
C GLU A 201 -6.49 13.12 -2.61
N MET A 202 -7.10 13.72 -3.63
CA MET A 202 -7.89 14.93 -3.45
C MET A 202 -9.12 14.68 -2.58
N LEU A 203 -9.80 13.55 -2.77
CA LEU A 203 -10.95 13.17 -1.93
C LEU A 203 -10.53 12.92 -0.48
N ALA A 204 -9.38 12.26 -0.26
CA ALA A 204 -8.81 12.10 1.08
C ALA A 204 -8.53 13.46 1.75
N ALA A 205 -7.88 14.38 1.03
CA ALA A 205 -7.59 15.73 1.52
C ALA A 205 -8.86 16.52 1.86
N ILE A 206 -9.91 16.42 1.03
CA ILE A 206 -11.22 17.06 1.30
C ILE A 206 -11.82 16.50 2.59
N CYS A 207 -11.73 15.19 2.84
CA CYS A 207 -12.20 14.59 4.09
C CYS A 207 -11.43 15.14 5.31
N PHE A 208 -10.09 15.27 5.21
CA PHE A 208 -9.30 15.87 6.29
C PHE A 208 -9.59 17.35 6.53
N PHE A 209 -9.78 18.15 5.47
CA PHE A 209 -10.20 19.54 5.63
C PHE A 209 -11.60 19.67 6.23
N SER A 210 -12.50 18.74 5.90
CA SER A 210 -13.83 18.66 6.49
C SER A 210 -13.76 18.31 7.98
N LEU A 211 -12.87 17.40 8.38
CA LEU A 211 -12.59 17.10 9.78
C LEU A 211 -11.96 18.27 10.55
N ALA A 212 -11.11 19.05 9.88
CA ALA A 212 -10.51 20.24 10.46
C ALA A 212 -11.51 21.41 10.64
N SER A 213 -12.68 21.33 10.01
CA SER A 213 -13.67 22.39 10.03
C SER A 213 -14.18 22.69 11.45
N PRO A 214 -14.35 23.97 11.83
CA PRO A 214 -14.93 24.32 13.13
C PRO A 214 -16.38 23.84 13.26
N TYR A 215 -17.11 23.71 12.15
CA TYR A 215 -18.51 23.28 12.09
C TYR A 215 -18.70 21.78 12.29
N GLN A 216 -17.62 20.99 12.19
CA GLN A 216 -17.68 19.56 12.41
C GLN A 216 -17.68 19.30 13.93
N THR A 217 -18.86 18.99 14.46
CA THR A 217 -19.09 18.71 15.89
C THR A 217 -19.73 17.35 16.14
N ASP A 218 -20.36 16.74 15.14
CA ASP A 218 -21.01 15.44 15.29
C ASP A 218 -19.98 14.29 15.34
N PRO A 219 -19.95 13.49 16.41
CA PRO A 219 -19.00 12.39 16.55
C PRO A 219 -19.13 11.33 15.45
N VAL A 220 -20.36 10.99 15.05
CA VAL A 220 -20.62 9.93 14.08
C VAL A 220 -20.19 10.36 12.68
N ALA A 221 -20.56 11.56 12.25
CA ALA A 221 -20.09 12.13 10.99
C ALA A 221 -18.56 12.28 10.96
N SER A 222 -17.92 12.62 12.08
CA SER A 222 -16.46 12.73 12.17
C SER A 222 -15.78 11.38 11.99
N HIS A 223 -16.29 10.33 12.65
CA HIS A 223 -15.81 8.96 12.43
C HIS A 223 -15.98 8.53 10.97
N PHE A 224 -17.14 8.82 10.37
CA PHE A 224 -17.43 8.48 8.98
C PHE A 224 -16.49 9.20 7.99
N LEU A 225 -16.20 10.49 8.20
CA LEU A 225 -15.24 11.25 7.41
C LEU A 225 -13.82 10.69 7.55
N LEU A 226 -13.41 10.32 8.76
CA LEU A 226 -12.11 9.70 9.01
C LEU A 226 -12.00 8.36 8.26
N MET A 227 -13.04 7.53 8.33
CA MET A 227 -13.12 6.26 7.61
C MET A 227 -12.99 6.46 6.09
N LEU A 228 -13.70 7.45 5.52
CA LEU A 228 -13.58 7.79 4.11
C LEU A 228 -12.17 8.26 3.73
N ALA A 229 -11.56 9.13 4.54
CA ALA A 229 -10.22 9.64 4.29
C ALA A 229 -9.18 8.51 4.17
N VAL A 230 -9.17 7.60 5.15
CA VAL A 230 -8.24 6.46 5.19
C VAL A 230 -8.50 5.50 4.03
N THR A 231 -9.77 5.34 3.64
CA THR A 231 -10.12 4.51 2.48
C THR A 231 -9.59 5.09 1.18
N PHE A 232 -9.73 6.40 0.98
CA PHE A 232 -9.21 7.08 -0.20
C PHE A 232 -7.68 7.09 -0.28
N ILE A 233 -6.97 7.25 0.86
CA ILE A 233 -5.51 7.06 0.93
C ILE A 233 -5.13 5.65 0.46
N THR A 234 -5.80 4.62 1.01
CA THR A 234 -5.46 3.23 0.66
C THR A 234 -5.82 2.90 -0.79
N MET A 235 -6.82 3.57 -1.35
CA MET A 235 -7.18 3.45 -2.76
C MET A 235 -6.15 4.11 -3.68
N ALA A 236 -5.54 5.23 -3.27
CA ALA A 236 -4.46 5.88 -4.00
C ALA A 236 -3.19 5.00 -4.08
N LEU A 237 -2.91 4.23 -3.03
CA LEU A 237 -1.80 3.27 -3.01
C LEU A 237 -1.83 2.28 -4.20
N ILE A 238 -3.02 1.90 -4.68
CA ILE A 238 -3.16 1.04 -5.87
C ILE A 238 -2.58 1.75 -7.10
N GLY A 239 -2.85 3.04 -7.23
CA GLY A 239 -2.35 3.89 -8.30
C GLY A 239 -0.84 4.15 -8.20
N ILE A 240 -0.32 4.38 -7.00
CA ILE A 240 1.11 4.55 -6.70
C ILE A 240 1.89 3.29 -7.07
N THR A 241 1.46 2.12 -6.60
CA THR A 241 2.11 0.82 -6.88
C THR A 241 2.05 0.46 -8.37
N SER A 242 0.93 0.75 -9.04
CA SER A 242 0.80 0.58 -10.49
C SER A 242 1.73 1.51 -11.26
N THR A 243 1.85 2.77 -10.81
CA THR A 243 2.73 3.77 -11.43
C THR A 243 4.20 3.38 -11.30
N SER A 244 4.65 2.96 -10.10
CA SER A 244 5.99 2.40 -9.87
C SER A 244 6.29 1.24 -10.82
N SER A 245 5.34 0.31 -10.93
CA SER A 245 5.48 -0.90 -11.77
C SER A 245 5.62 -0.56 -13.26
N ILE A 246 4.91 0.45 -13.75
CA ILE A 246 4.98 0.91 -15.15
C ILE A 246 6.31 1.62 -15.44
N ILE A 247 6.79 2.46 -14.52
CA ILE A 247 8.00 3.25 -14.73
C ILE A 247 9.25 2.38 -14.64
N ALA A 248 9.34 1.56 -13.60
CA ALA A 248 10.56 0.83 -13.26
C ALA A 248 10.67 -0.57 -13.90
N GLN A 249 9.56 -1.16 -14.37
CA GLN A 249 9.53 -2.46 -15.05
C GLN A 249 10.34 -3.55 -14.30
N GLN A 250 11.40 -4.10 -14.89
CA GLN A 250 12.25 -5.13 -14.27
C GLN A 250 12.96 -4.67 -12.98
N TYR A 251 13.11 -3.36 -12.77
CA TYR A 251 13.72 -2.76 -11.60
C TYR A 251 12.70 -2.31 -10.55
N ASN A 252 11.42 -2.67 -10.70
CA ASN A 252 10.36 -2.28 -9.76
C ASN A 252 10.68 -2.71 -8.32
N HIS A 253 11.36 -3.83 -8.12
CA HIS A 253 11.78 -4.29 -6.79
C HIS A 253 12.61 -3.22 -6.04
N ILE A 254 13.49 -2.49 -6.73
CA ILE A 254 14.31 -1.42 -6.12
C ILE A 254 13.41 -0.27 -5.66
N VAL A 255 12.48 0.14 -6.50
CA VAL A 255 11.56 1.25 -6.20
C VAL A 255 10.60 0.86 -5.09
N THR A 256 10.03 -0.35 -5.12
CA THR A 256 9.15 -0.84 -4.07
C THR A 256 9.86 -0.99 -2.73
N THR A 257 11.15 -1.38 -2.72
CA THR A 257 11.95 -1.38 -1.48
C THR A 257 12.17 0.03 -0.96
N ALA A 258 12.42 1.02 -1.84
CA ALA A 258 12.54 2.41 -1.44
C ALA A 258 11.23 2.98 -0.87
N LEU A 259 10.08 2.58 -1.41
CA LEU A 259 8.75 2.92 -0.88
C LEU A 259 8.52 2.25 0.49
N ALA A 260 8.79 0.96 0.62
CA ALA A 260 8.64 0.23 1.89
C ALA A 260 9.58 0.76 2.99
N ALA A 261 10.74 1.28 2.62
CA ALA A 261 11.65 1.91 3.59
C ALA A 261 11.04 3.15 4.26
N GLN A 262 9.99 3.76 3.71
CA GLN A 262 9.31 4.93 4.30
C GLN A 262 8.54 4.60 5.58
N ASP A 263 8.09 3.36 5.74
CA ASP A 263 7.30 2.92 6.89
C ASP A 263 8.04 3.11 8.23
N PRO A 264 9.28 2.63 8.42
CA PRO A 264 10.01 2.89 9.65
C PRO A 264 10.37 4.38 9.85
N PHE A 265 10.62 5.13 8.77
CA PHE A 265 10.88 6.58 8.88
C PHE A 265 9.66 7.34 9.41
N THR A 266 8.48 7.03 8.87
CA THR A 266 7.23 7.63 9.34
C THR A 266 6.91 7.19 10.76
N GLY A 267 7.20 5.94 11.15
CA GLY A 267 7.06 5.48 12.54
C GLY A 267 7.88 6.28 13.55
N ILE A 268 9.09 6.72 13.18
CA ILE A 268 9.93 7.59 14.03
C ILE A 268 9.43 9.04 14.00
N LEU A 269 9.06 9.56 12.83
CA LEU A 269 8.63 10.94 12.66
C LEU A 269 7.28 11.22 13.33
N LEU A 270 6.41 10.22 13.38
CA LEU A 270 5.02 10.39 13.76
C LEU A 270 4.82 10.87 15.21
N PRO A 271 5.44 10.27 16.26
CA PRO A 271 5.32 10.80 17.61
C PRO A 271 5.86 12.21 17.77
N LEU A 272 6.89 12.59 17.00
CA LEU A 272 7.43 13.95 17.00
C LEU A 272 6.41 14.94 16.42
N LEU A 273 5.79 14.59 15.30
CA LEU A 273 4.75 15.40 14.68
C LEU A 273 3.55 15.59 15.62
N VAL A 274 3.02 14.50 16.17
CA VAL A 274 1.87 14.57 17.09
C VAL A 274 2.22 15.28 18.38
N GLY A 275 3.42 15.07 18.93
CA GLY A 275 3.88 15.76 20.15
C GLY A 275 4.00 17.28 19.98
N VAL A 276 4.29 17.77 18.78
CA VAL A 276 4.37 19.21 18.50
C VAL A 276 3.00 19.81 18.17
N VAL A 277 2.17 19.09 17.40
CA VAL A 277 0.90 19.63 16.88
C VAL A 277 -0.27 19.39 17.83
N ALA A 278 -0.28 18.27 18.55
CA ALA A 278 -1.37 17.85 19.44
C ALA A 278 -0.87 17.22 20.77
N PRO A 279 -0.14 17.99 21.60
CA PRO A 279 0.44 17.48 22.85
C PRO A 279 -0.59 17.04 23.89
N HIS A 280 -1.80 17.63 23.89
CA HIS A 280 -2.85 17.38 24.89
C HIS A 280 -4.05 16.64 24.32
N TYR A 281 -4.02 16.27 23.03
CA TYR A 281 -5.12 15.61 22.33
C TYR A 281 -6.44 16.38 22.42
N SER A 282 -6.37 17.72 22.51
CA SER A 282 -7.55 18.57 22.59
C SER A 282 -8.29 18.61 21.24
N PRO A 283 -9.62 18.83 21.20
CA PRO A 283 -10.36 18.87 19.94
C PRO A 283 -9.82 19.90 18.93
N ASN A 284 -9.31 21.04 19.42
CA ASN A 284 -8.73 22.08 18.57
C ASN A 284 -7.36 21.66 18.00
N GLU A 285 -6.53 21.00 18.80
CA GLU A 285 -5.26 20.42 18.34
C GLU A 285 -5.47 19.35 17.26
N TRP A 286 -6.49 18.51 17.41
CA TRP A 286 -6.87 17.53 16.40
C TRP A 286 -7.31 18.18 15.08
N LYS A 287 -8.08 19.26 15.15
CA LYS A 287 -8.45 20.05 13.95
C LYS A 287 -7.20 20.61 13.26
N ASN A 288 -6.23 21.11 14.02
CA ASN A 288 -4.95 21.56 13.46
C ASN A 288 -4.18 20.40 12.82
N LEU A 289 -4.12 19.23 13.47
CA LEU A 289 -3.46 18.05 12.92
C LEU A 289 -4.10 17.60 11.60
N PHE A 290 -5.42 17.51 11.52
CA PHE A 290 -6.12 17.18 10.26
C PHE A 290 -5.88 18.22 9.17
N PHE A 291 -5.82 19.50 9.52
CA PHE A 291 -5.49 20.56 8.55
C PHE A 291 -4.07 20.37 7.98
N VAL A 292 -3.09 20.11 8.85
CA VAL A 292 -1.69 19.87 8.43
C VAL A 292 -1.60 18.64 7.50
N ILE A 293 -2.30 17.56 7.83
CA ILE A 293 -2.36 16.35 6.99
C ILE A 293 -2.99 16.65 5.63
N GLY A 294 -4.16 17.30 5.62
CA GLY A 294 -4.86 17.65 4.37
C GLY A 294 -4.03 18.58 3.48
N ALA A 295 -3.33 19.55 4.08
CA ALA A 295 -2.42 20.44 3.37
C ALA A 295 -1.22 19.68 2.79
N PHE A 296 -0.64 18.75 3.56
CA PHE A 296 0.49 17.94 3.12
C PHE A 296 0.12 17.01 1.96
N LEU A 297 -1.00 16.28 2.07
CA LEU A 297 -1.53 15.43 0.99
C LEU A 297 -1.82 16.25 -0.27
N THR A 298 -2.45 17.42 -0.13
CA THR A 298 -2.73 18.30 -1.27
C THR A 298 -1.43 18.76 -1.95
N ALA A 299 -0.44 19.20 -1.18
CA ALA A 299 0.85 19.63 -1.71
C ALA A 299 1.59 18.48 -2.41
N ALA A 300 1.63 17.30 -1.79
CA ALA A 300 2.25 16.10 -2.36
C ALA A 300 1.55 15.68 -3.67
N ASN A 301 0.21 15.76 -3.71
CA ASN A 301 -0.59 15.43 -4.89
C ASN A 301 -0.32 16.43 -6.04
N ILE A 302 -0.20 17.72 -5.76
CA ILE A 302 0.19 18.74 -6.77
C ILE A 302 1.56 18.40 -7.34
N VAL A 303 2.54 18.11 -6.49
CA VAL A 303 3.90 17.75 -6.93
C VAL A 303 3.89 16.46 -7.75
N PHE A 304 3.15 15.44 -7.33
CA PHE A 304 2.95 14.21 -8.09
C PHE A 304 2.34 14.50 -9.47
N MET A 305 1.33 15.36 -9.55
CA MET A 305 0.68 15.73 -10.81
C MET A 305 1.60 16.51 -11.74
N VAL A 306 2.49 17.34 -11.22
CA VAL A 306 3.43 18.13 -12.05
C VAL A 306 4.62 17.30 -12.49
N ILE A 307 5.25 16.54 -11.58
CA ILE A 307 6.55 15.90 -11.81
C ILE A 307 6.39 14.48 -12.38
N THR A 308 5.35 13.74 -12.01
CA THR A 308 5.25 12.32 -12.35
C THR A 308 4.77 12.10 -13.78
N SER A 309 5.63 11.54 -14.62
CA SER A 309 5.25 11.00 -15.92
C SER A 309 5.09 9.49 -15.85
N VAL A 310 3.87 8.99 -16.08
CA VAL A 310 3.55 7.55 -16.05
C VAL A 310 3.84 6.94 -17.42
N LYS A 311 5.13 6.80 -17.72
CA LYS A 311 5.66 6.14 -18.91
C LYS A 311 6.87 5.30 -18.51
N THR A 312 7.13 4.26 -19.27
CA THR A 312 8.31 3.42 -19.10
C THR A 312 9.59 4.27 -19.15
N ALA A 313 10.47 4.12 -18.17
CA ALA A 313 11.68 4.93 -18.10
C ALA A 313 12.73 4.47 -19.14
N LYS A 314 13.45 5.41 -19.76
CA LYS A 314 14.40 5.13 -20.86
C LYS A 314 15.49 4.13 -20.49
N TRP A 315 15.95 4.15 -19.24
CA TRP A 315 16.97 3.24 -18.71
C TRP A 315 16.51 1.78 -18.59
N THR A 316 15.20 1.53 -18.64
CA THR A 316 14.67 0.16 -18.71
C THR A 316 14.79 -0.44 -20.11
N GLU A 317 14.92 0.38 -21.16
CA GLU A 317 14.99 -0.04 -22.56
C GLU A 317 16.43 -0.32 -23.01
N MET A 318 17.42 0.37 -22.41
CA MET A 318 18.84 0.26 -22.78
C MET A 318 19.45 -1.13 -22.55
N GLN A 319 18.88 -1.96 -21.67
CA GLN A 319 19.33 -3.36 -21.46
C GLN A 319 18.52 -4.40 -22.24
N ARG A 320 17.56 -3.97 -23.06
CA ARG A 320 16.75 -4.87 -23.90
C ARG A 320 17.33 -5.06 -25.29
N GLN A 321 18.30 -4.23 -25.67
CA GLN A 321 19.08 -4.29 -26.92
C GLN A 321 20.35 -5.11 -26.69
#